data_AF-A0A1Y3VZW4-F1
#
_entry.id   AF-A0A1Y3VZW4-F1
#
_cell.length_a   1.000
_cell.length_b   1.000
_cell.length_c   1.000
_cell.angle_alpha   90.00
_cell.angle_beta   90.00
_cell.angle_gamma   90.00
#
_symmetry.space_group_name_H-M   'P 1'
#
loop_
_entity.id
_entity.type
_entity.pdbx_description
1 polymer ?
#
loop_
_entity_poly.entity_id
_entity_poly.type
_entity_poly.pdbx_seq_one_letter_code
_entity_poly.pdbx_strand_id
1 'polypeptide(L)'
;MRGNFVRIKNPFPLVNERYARSLAKQVVQNEETKRVVLKRAVQDTEGITLKQYTSILRDIMFTKLLPNIKFHADCVKFGLSPFAAAQNIAMAGTKQVDDVLNRGIDVVYKDKLDALKETVISEAKMAEAKFGSVTSSPSEWQCSEAARLTEIITRVIKEVEEKSKTE
;
A
#
# COMPACT_ATOMS: atom_id res chain seq x y z
N MET A 1 -24.47 -34.80 15.80
CA MET A 1 -23.64 -33.68 16.28
C MET A 1 -23.55 -32.64 15.17
N ARG A 2 -24.19 -31.47 15.31
CA ARG A 2 -24.03 -30.38 14.34
C ARG A 2 -22.75 -29.62 14.71
N GLY A 3 -21.68 -29.86 13.96
CA GLY A 3 -20.44 -29.10 14.11
C GLY A 3 -20.69 -27.64 13.73
N ASN A 4 -20.59 -26.73 14.70
CA ASN A 4 -20.48 -25.31 14.40
C ASN A 4 -19.15 -25.07 13.69
N PHE A 5 -19.17 -25.02 12.36
CA PHE A 5 -18.05 -24.50 11.59
C PHE A 5 -17.94 -23.01 11.90
N VAL A 6 -17.07 -22.66 12.86
CA VAL A 6 -16.67 -21.27 13.08
C VAL A 6 -15.97 -20.82 11.80
N ARG A 7 -16.64 -19.99 10.98
CA ARG A 7 -15.98 -19.31 9.87
C ARG A 7 -14.84 -18.48 10.46
N ILE A 8 -13.61 -18.96 10.33
CA ILE A 8 -12.42 -18.18 10.65
C ILE A 8 -12.41 -16.99 9.69
N LYS A 9 -12.79 -15.82 10.19
CA LYS A 9 -12.76 -14.59 9.40
C LYS A 9 -11.31 -14.31 9.04
N ASN A 10 -11.05 -13.94 7.78
CA ASN A 10 -9.72 -13.55 7.34
C ASN A 10 -9.20 -12.43 8.27
N PRO A 11 -8.05 -12.60 8.93
CA PRO A 11 -7.59 -11.66 9.95
C PRO A 11 -7.09 -10.34 9.33
N PHE A 12 -6.70 -10.32 8.06
CA PHE A 12 -6.25 -9.09 7.39
C PHE A 12 -7.32 -7.96 7.36
N PRO A 13 -8.53 -8.16 6.82
CA PRO A 13 -9.57 -7.14 6.85
C PRO A 13 -10.00 -6.79 8.29
N LEU A 14 -9.93 -7.72 9.24
CA LEU A 14 -10.22 -7.43 10.65
C LEU A 14 -9.23 -6.44 11.25
N VAL A 15 -7.93 -6.56 10.94
CA VAL A 15 -6.92 -5.57 11.33
C VAL A 15 -7.27 -4.20 10.73
N ASN A 16 -7.61 -4.14 9.44
CA ASN A 16 -7.96 -2.87 8.77
C ASN A 16 -9.18 -2.19 9.42
N GLU A 17 -10.23 -2.95 9.72
CA GLU A 17 -11.42 -2.45 10.41
C GLU A 17 -11.10 -1.93 11.81
N ARG A 18 -10.28 -2.65 12.58
CA ARG A 18 -9.82 -2.20 13.90
C ARG A 18 -8.97 -0.95 13.80
N TYR A 19 -8.02 -0.92 12.86
CA TYR A 19 -7.17 0.24 12.58
C TYR A 19 -8.00 1.48 12.28
N ALA A 20 -8.94 1.38 11.32
CA ALA A 20 -9.79 2.51 10.93
C ALA A 20 -10.64 3.03 12.10
N ARG A 21 -11.27 2.14 12.87
CA ARG A 21 -12.07 2.51 14.04
C ARG A 21 -11.25 3.17 15.14
N SER A 22 -10.05 2.67 15.39
CA SER A 22 -9.17 3.19 16.44
C SER A 22 -8.52 4.51 16.03
N LEU A 23 -8.14 4.66 14.76
CA LEU A 23 -7.56 5.89 14.22
C LEU A 23 -8.58 7.04 14.23
N ALA A 24 -9.83 6.76 13.86
CA ALA A 24 -10.91 7.75 13.87
C ALA A 24 -11.18 8.35 15.27
N LYS A 25 -10.76 7.66 16.34
CA LYS A 25 -10.87 8.14 17.73
C LYS A 25 -9.65 8.94 18.20
N GLN A 26 -8.58 9.01 17.41
CA GLN A 26 -7.38 9.75 17.78
C GLN A 26 -7.55 11.24 17.49
N VAL A 27 -7.15 12.08 18.45
CA VAL A 27 -7.18 13.55 18.33
C VAL A 27 -6.16 14.03 17.29
N VAL A 28 -5.02 13.34 17.19
CA VAL A 28 -3.96 13.62 16.22
C VAL A 28 -3.76 12.36 15.37
N GLN A 29 -3.75 12.50 14.05
CA GLN A 29 -3.59 11.37 13.12
C GLN A 29 -2.31 11.48 12.30
N ASN A 30 -1.21 11.81 12.97
CA ASN A 30 0.12 11.83 12.35
C ASN A 30 0.70 10.41 12.17
N GLU A 31 1.84 10.33 11.49
CA GLU A 31 2.52 9.08 11.16
C GLU A 31 2.79 8.18 12.38
N GLU A 32 3.29 8.73 13.48
CA GLU A 32 3.58 7.94 14.69
C GLU A 32 2.30 7.37 15.31
N THR A 33 1.24 8.17 15.35
CA THR A 33 -0.06 7.71 15.86
C THR A 33 -0.62 6.59 15.00
N LYS A 34 -0.56 6.72 13.67
CA LYS A 34 -0.98 5.68 12.73
C LYS A 34 -0.20 4.38 12.94
N ARG A 35 1.12 4.46 13.14
CA ARG A 35 1.97 3.30 13.43
C ARG A 35 1.57 2.58 14.71
N VAL A 36 1.37 3.34 15.80
CA VAL A 36 0.98 2.78 17.10
C VAL A 36 -0.41 2.14 17.03
N VAL A 37 -1.37 2.81 16.38
CA VAL A 37 -2.74 2.30 16.19
C VAL A 37 -2.72 1.01 15.38
N LEU A 38 -1.93 0.95 14.31
CA LEU A 38 -1.79 -0.27 13.50
C LEU A 38 -1.20 -1.42 14.31
N LYS A 39 -0.12 -1.16 15.06
CA LYS A 39 0.54 -2.19 15.88
C LYS A 39 -0.45 -2.79 16.90
N ARG A 40 -1.25 -1.96 17.56
CA ARG A 40 -2.30 -2.41 18.47
C ARG A 40 -3.40 -3.20 17.74
N ALA A 41 -3.88 -2.70 16.60
CA ALA A 41 -4.89 -3.39 15.81
C ALA A 41 -4.47 -4.81 15.39
N VAL A 42 -3.19 -5.00 15.05
CA VAL A 42 -2.60 -6.31 14.78
C VAL A 42 -2.53 -7.16 16.05
N GLN A 43 -2.02 -6.61 17.16
CA GLN A 43 -1.91 -7.33 18.44
C GLN A 43 -3.26 -7.83 18.95
N ASP A 44 -4.33 -7.05 18.73
CA ASP A 44 -5.69 -7.36 19.16
C ASP A 44 -6.44 -8.28 18.16
N THR A 45 -5.79 -8.72 17.08
CA THR A 45 -6.39 -9.60 16.06
C THR A 45 -5.73 -10.96 16.10
N GLU A 46 -6.49 -11.96 16.58
CA GLU A 46 -6.04 -13.35 16.55
C GLU A 46 -5.82 -13.86 15.12
N GLY A 47 -4.79 -14.68 14.94
CA GLY A 47 -4.51 -15.35 13.67
C GLY A 47 -3.64 -14.56 12.69
N ILE A 48 -3.08 -13.40 13.08
CA ILE A 48 -2.12 -12.67 12.24
C ILE A 48 -1.04 -11.97 13.05
N THR A 49 0.22 -12.10 12.62
CA THR A 49 1.36 -11.34 13.14
C THR A 49 1.57 -10.05 12.33
N LEU A 50 2.30 -9.09 12.90
CA LEU A 50 2.66 -7.86 12.18
C LEU A 50 3.45 -8.15 10.90
N LYS A 51 4.35 -9.15 10.94
CA LYS A 51 5.09 -9.60 9.76
C LYS A 51 4.16 -10.12 8.67
N GLN A 52 3.22 -11.01 9.02
CA GLN A 52 2.25 -11.55 8.07
C GLN A 52 1.34 -10.46 7.50
N TYR A 53 0.81 -9.58 8.35
CA TYR A 53 0.00 -8.44 7.91
C TYR A 53 0.76 -7.56 6.92
N THR A 54 2.00 -7.19 7.26
CA THR A 54 2.84 -6.34 6.42
C THR A 54 3.15 -7.02 5.08
N SER A 55 3.40 -8.32 5.08
CA SER A 55 3.63 -9.13 3.87
C SER A 55 2.39 -9.15 2.96
N ILE A 56 1.20 -9.39 3.51
CA ILE A 56 -0.07 -9.38 2.75
C ILE A 56 -0.35 -7.98 2.20
N LEU A 57 -0.17 -6.93 3.01
CA LEU A 57 -0.35 -5.55 2.59
C LEU A 57 0.58 -5.21 1.41
N ARG A 58 1.86 -5.60 1.51
CA ARG A 58 2.83 -5.45 0.44
C ARG A 58 2.38 -6.16 -0.83
N ASP A 59 1.95 -7.42 -0.73
CA ASP A 59 1.50 -8.17 -1.90
C ASP A 59 0.34 -7.45 -2.61
N ILE A 60 -0.66 -6.94 -1.88
CA ILE A 60 -1.77 -6.17 -2.48
C ILE A 60 -1.25 -4.93 -3.22
N MET A 61 -0.38 -4.15 -2.58
CA MET A 61 0.18 -2.94 -3.18
C MET A 61 0.96 -3.24 -4.45
N PHE A 62 1.88 -4.20 -4.39
CA PHE A 62 2.83 -4.51 -5.46
C PHE A 62 2.26 -5.38 -6.57
N THR A 63 1.12 -6.06 -6.35
CA THR A 63 0.47 -6.86 -7.40
C THR A 63 -0.67 -6.14 -8.10
N LYS A 64 -1.32 -5.18 -7.42
CA LYS A 64 -2.51 -4.49 -7.96
C LYS A 64 -2.27 -3.03 -8.30
N LEU A 65 -1.85 -2.23 -7.31
CA LEU A 65 -1.83 -0.77 -7.45
C LEU A 65 -0.54 -0.27 -8.11
N LEU A 66 0.62 -0.65 -7.59
CA LEU A 66 1.90 -0.17 -8.08
C LEU A 66 2.24 -0.61 -9.52
N PRO A 67 1.77 -1.75 -10.05
CA PRO A 67 1.93 -2.06 -11.47
C PRO A 67 0.98 -1.27 -12.39
N ASN A 68 -0.03 -0.58 -11.86
CA ASN A 68 -1.06 0.06 -12.66
C ASN A 68 -0.66 1.48 -13.08
N ILE A 69 -0.48 1.69 -14.39
CA ILE A 69 -0.04 2.98 -14.96
C ILE A 69 -1.05 4.10 -14.68
N LYS A 70 -2.35 3.82 -14.77
CA LYS A 70 -3.40 4.83 -14.51
C LYS A 70 -3.35 5.31 -13.05
N PHE A 71 -3.12 4.40 -12.11
CA PHE A 71 -2.92 4.74 -10.70
C PHE A 71 -1.72 5.68 -10.50
N HIS A 72 -0.59 5.45 -11.20
CA HIS A 72 0.56 6.36 -11.14
C HIS A 72 0.26 7.73 -11.74
N ALA A 73 -0.43 7.77 -12.88
CA ALA A 73 -0.85 9.03 -13.50
C ALA A 73 -1.72 9.87 -12.55
N ASP A 74 -2.66 9.23 -11.86
CA ASP A 74 -3.46 9.88 -10.81
C ASP A 74 -2.58 10.38 -9.66
N CYS A 75 -1.62 9.58 -9.20
CA CYS A 75 -0.70 10.00 -8.13
C CYS A 75 0.10 11.25 -8.53
N VAL A 76 0.64 11.30 -9.75
CA VAL A 76 1.35 12.47 -10.28
C VAL A 76 0.43 13.68 -10.34
N LYS A 77 -0.77 13.52 -10.91
CA LYS A 77 -1.78 14.58 -11.02
C LYS A 77 -2.13 15.22 -9.67
N PHE A 78 -2.16 14.43 -8.60
CA PHE A 78 -2.52 14.89 -7.26
C PHE A 78 -1.33 15.16 -6.33
N GLY A 79 -0.09 15.07 -6.83
CA GLY A 79 1.11 15.25 -6.02
C GLY A 79 1.23 14.24 -4.87
N LEU A 80 0.75 13.01 -5.08
CA LEU A 80 0.80 11.91 -4.12
C LEU A 80 2.02 11.02 -4.38
N SER A 81 2.63 10.52 -3.30
CA SER A 81 3.57 9.40 -3.42
C SER A 81 2.81 8.12 -3.80
N PRO A 82 3.13 7.45 -4.92
CA PRO A 82 2.46 6.21 -5.30
C PRO A 82 2.52 5.13 -4.22
N PHE A 83 3.64 5.05 -3.49
CA PHE A 83 3.80 4.12 -2.38
C PHE A 83 2.86 4.44 -1.21
N ALA A 84 2.83 5.70 -0.75
CA ALA A 84 1.98 6.12 0.36
C ALA A 84 0.49 5.98 0.00
N ALA A 85 0.10 6.40 -1.21
CA ALA A 85 -1.26 6.26 -1.69
C ALA A 85 -1.67 4.78 -1.77
N ALA A 86 -0.82 3.93 -2.35
CA ALA A 86 -1.11 2.50 -2.49
C ALA A 86 -1.28 1.82 -1.12
N GLN A 87 -0.46 2.20 -0.14
CA GLN A 87 -0.56 1.67 1.22
C GLN A 87 -1.89 2.05 1.88
N ASN A 88 -2.27 3.33 1.85
CA ASN A 88 -3.51 3.78 2.49
C ASN A 88 -4.75 3.21 1.80
N ILE A 89 -4.75 3.09 0.46
CA ILE A 89 -5.84 2.47 -0.30
C ILE A 89 -5.95 0.98 0.04
N ALA A 90 -4.83 0.25 0.09
CA ALA A 90 -4.83 -1.16 0.43
C ALA A 90 -5.27 -1.40 1.89
N MET A 91 -4.92 -0.51 2.82
CA MET A 91 -5.38 -0.53 4.21
C MET A 91 -6.86 -0.17 4.34
N ALA A 92 -7.43 0.63 3.44
CA ALA A 92 -8.86 0.89 3.38
C ALA A 92 -9.67 -0.34 2.89
N GLY A 93 -9.00 -1.31 2.26
CA GLY A 93 -9.54 -2.65 1.98
C GLY A 93 -9.67 -2.96 0.48
N THR A 94 -9.94 -4.23 0.17
CA THR A 94 -9.95 -4.73 -1.21
C THR A 94 -10.97 -4.04 -2.10
N LYS A 95 -12.16 -3.73 -1.57
CA LYS A 95 -13.17 -2.97 -2.31
C LYS A 95 -12.66 -1.58 -2.71
N GLN A 96 -11.93 -0.91 -1.82
CA GLN A 96 -11.35 0.40 -2.08
C GLN A 96 -10.28 0.32 -3.18
N VAL A 97 -9.44 -0.72 -3.14
CA VAL A 97 -8.45 -1.00 -4.19
C VAL A 97 -9.15 -1.15 -5.54
N ASP A 98 -10.18 -1.99 -5.61
CA ASP A 98 -10.88 -2.25 -6.86
C ASP A 98 -11.63 -0.99 -7.37
N ASP A 99 -12.23 -0.21 -6.46
CA ASP A 99 -12.87 1.06 -6.81
C ASP A 99 -11.87 2.06 -7.41
N VAL A 100 -10.67 2.20 -6.83
CA VAL A 100 -9.62 3.09 -7.37
C VAL A 100 -9.14 2.61 -8.74
N LEU A 101 -8.88 1.32 -8.89
CA LEU A 101 -8.42 0.77 -10.18
C LEU A 101 -9.45 0.97 -11.29
N ASN A 102 -10.73 0.86 -10.97
CA ASN A 102 -11.81 1.04 -11.94
C ASN A 102 -12.11 2.51 -12.23
N ARG A 103 -12.18 3.35 -11.20
CA ARG A 103 -12.78 4.70 -11.28
C ARG A 103 -11.77 5.84 -11.18
N GLY A 104 -10.56 5.58 -10.69
CA GLY A 104 -9.54 6.61 -10.45
C GLY A 104 -9.55 7.15 -9.02
N ILE A 105 -8.42 7.72 -8.59
CA ILE A 105 -8.25 8.29 -7.24
C ILE A 105 -9.18 9.49 -7.04
N ASP A 106 -9.35 10.31 -8.07
CA ASP A 106 -10.14 11.54 -8.06
C ASP A 106 -11.61 11.28 -7.74
N VAL A 107 -12.19 10.24 -8.34
CA VAL A 107 -13.59 9.87 -8.13
C VAL A 107 -13.81 9.26 -6.75
N VAL A 108 -12.86 8.46 -6.29
CA VAL A 108 -12.99 7.66 -5.06
C VAL A 108 -12.68 8.48 -3.81
N TYR A 109 -11.64 9.31 -3.85
CA TYR A 109 -11.18 10.10 -2.70
C TYR A 109 -11.64 11.56 -2.75
N LYS A 110 -11.96 12.12 -3.92
CA LYS A 110 -12.47 13.50 -4.07
C LYS A 110 -11.61 14.51 -3.31
N ASP A 111 -12.17 15.13 -2.29
CA ASP A 111 -11.59 16.14 -1.40
C ASP A 111 -10.71 15.54 -0.28
N LYS A 112 -10.68 14.21 -0.12
CA LYS A 112 -10.00 13.50 0.97
C LYS A 112 -8.63 12.97 0.60
N LEU A 113 -7.91 13.65 -0.30
CA LEU A 113 -6.59 13.23 -0.77
C LEU A 113 -5.54 13.24 0.34
N ASP A 114 -5.73 14.05 1.40
CA ASP A 114 -4.82 14.08 2.55
C ASP A 114 -4.71 12.74 3.27
N ALA A 115 -5.75 11.90 3.19
CA ALA A 115 -5.72 10.54 3.75
C ALA A 115 -4.70 9.62 3.07
N LEU A 116 -4.18 10.00 1.89
CA LEU A 116 -3.27 9.20 1.07
C LEU A 116 -1.79 9.63 1.18
N LYS A 117 -1.52 10.76 1.85
CA LYS A 117 -0.18 11.38 1.83
C LYS A 117 0.83 10.72 2.76
N GLU A 118 0.37 10.22 3.91
CA GLU A 118 1.28 9.73 4.95
C GLU A 118 1.53 8.23 4.84
N THR A 119 2.78 7.83 5.09
CA THR A 119 3.15 6.42 5.14
C THR A 119 3.01 5.88 6.56
N VAL A 120 2.25 4.80 6.74
CA VAL A 120 2.09 4.07 8.00
C VAL A 120 3.24 3.08 8.22
N ILE A 121 3.64 2.32 7.21
CA ILE A 121 4.77 1.39 7.27
C ILE A 121 5.78 1.75 6.18
N SER A 122 7.05 1.98 6.54
CA SER A 122 8.07 2.30 5.54
C SER A 122 8.30 1.15 4.55
N GLU A 123 8.71 1.49 3.34
CA GLU A 123 9.06 0.51 2.29
C GLU A 123 10.14 -0.46 2.75
N ALA A 124 11.17 0.03 3.46
CA ALA A 124 12.21 -0.81 4.05
C ALA A 124 11.63 -1.89 5.00
N LYS A 125 10.69 -1.52 5.88
CA LYS A 125 10.03 -2.47 6.78
C LYS A 125 9.15 -3.48 6.01
N MET A 126 8.52 -3.06 4.91
CA MET A 126 7.77 -3.99 4.06
C MET A 126 8.68 -4.99 3.35
N ALA A 127 9.82 -4.54 2.83
CA ALA A 127 10.82 -5.39 2.22
C ALA A 127 11.38 -6.40 3.21
N GLU A 128 11.75 -5.96 4.42
CA GLU A 128 12.19 -6.83 5.50
C GLU A 128 11.13 -7.86 5.91
N ALA A 129 9.86 -7.45 6.02
CA ALA A 129 8.79 -8.36 6.40
C ALA A 129 8.57 -9.48 5.36
N LYS A 130 8.74 -9.19 4.07
CA LYS A 130 8.56 -10.16 2.98
C LYS A 130 9.80 -11.01 2.71
N PHE A 131 10.97 -10.38 2.72
CA PHE A 131 12.22 -10.99 2.26
C PHE A 131 13.26 -11.20 3.36
N GLY A 132 13.05 -10.70 4.58
CA GLY A 132 14.05 -10.77 5.65
C GLY A 132 14.41 -12.19 6.12
N SER A 133 13.69 -13.23 5.69
CA SER A 133 14.11 -14.64 5.85
C SER A 133 14.69 -15.27 4.57
N VAL A 134 14.64 -14.57 3.45
CA VAL A 134 15.12 -14.99 2.11
C VAL A 134 16.40 -14.23 1.72
N THR A 135 16.72 -13.12 2.39
CA THR A 135 17.90 -12.31 2.09
C THR A 135 19.17 -12.87 2.76
N SER A 136 20.00 -13.56 1.96
CA SER A 136 21.34 -13.02 1.76
C SER A 136 21.18 -11.59 1.23
N SER A 137 21.87 -10.59 1.78
CA SER A 137 21.80 -9.20 1.30
C SER A 137 21.80 -9.14 -0.23
N PRO A 138 20.90 -8.36 -0.87
CA PRO A 138 20.89 -8.23 -2.33
C PRO A 138 22.28 -7.80 -2.81
N SER A 139 22.78 -8.44 -3.86
CA SER A 139 24.11 -8.14 -4.36
C SER A 139 24.16 -6.73 -4.96
N GLU A 140 25.35 -6.14 -5.01
CA GLU A 140 25.56 -4.82 -5.61
C GLU A 140 25.07 -4.77 -7.08
N TRP A 141 25.23 -5.88 -7.80
CA TRP A 141 24.64 -6.07 -9.13
C TRP A 141 23.12 -5.92 -9.13
N GLN A 142 22.42 -6.54 -8.15
CA GLN A 142 20.95 -6.55 -8.13
C GLN A 142 20.40 -5.15 -7.88
N CYS A 143 21.08 -4.39 -7.04
CA CYS A 143 20.78 -2.99 -6.81
C CYS A 143 21.08 -2.15 -8.06
N SER A 144 22.20 -2.38 -8.75
CA SER A 144 22.57 -1.61 -9.94
C SER A 144 21.62 -1.85 -11.12
N GLU A 145 21.17 -3.08 -11.34
CA GLU A 145 20.20 -3.36 -12.41
C GLU A 145 18.81 -2.80 -12.10
N ALA A 146 18.37 -2.83 -10.83
CA ALA A 146 17.11 -2.21 -10.43
C ALA A 146 17.13 -0.68 -10.65
N ALA A 147 18.26 -0.04 -10.35
CA ALA A 147 18.46 1.39 -10.63
C ALA A 147 18.40 1.68 -12.14
N ARG A 148 19.09 0.86 -12.96
CA ARG A 148 19.08 0.98 -14.43
C ARG A 148 17.68 0.82 -15.02
N LEU A 149 16.89 -0.14 -14.53
CA LEU A 149 15.50 -0.33 -14.92
C LEU A 149 14.65 0.90 -14.61
N THR A 150 14.82 1.48 -13.42
CA THR A 150 14.09 2.69 -13.01
C THR A 150 14.43 3.89 -13.91
N GLU A 151 15.69 4.06 -14.26
CA GLU A 151 16.16 5.10 -15.18
C GLU A 151 15.52 4.93 -16.58
N ILE A 152 15.54 3.71 -17.13
CA ILE A 152 14.95 3.41 -18.44
C ILE A 152 13.45 3.71 -18.44
N ILE A 153 12.72 3.25 -17.44
CA ILE A 153 11.27 3.49 -17.32
C ILE A 153 10.98 4.99 -17.27
N THR A 154 11.75 5.73 -16.46
CA THR A 154 11.60 7.19 -16.33
C THR A 154 11.82 7.90 -17.66
N ARG A 155 12.82 7.48 -18.45
CA ARG A 155 13.11 8.04 -19.76
C ARG A 155 11.96 7.78 -20.74
N VAL A 156 11.47 6.55 -20.80
CA VAL A 156 10.35 6.16 -21.69
C VAL A 156 9.10 6.99 -21.37
N ILE A 157 8.78 7.21 -20.09
CA ILE A 157 7.63 8.03 -19.70
C ILE A 157 7.77 9.46 -20.24
N LYS A 158 8.95 10.08 -20.10
CA LYS A 158 9.20 11.44 -20.61
C LYS A 158 9.08 11.52 -22.14
N GLU A 159 9.66 10.56 -22.86
CA GLU A 159 9.59 10.52 -24.32
C GLU A 159 8.14 10.37 -24.83
N VAL A 160 7.31 9.59 -24.13
CA VAL A 160 5.88 9.45 -24.44
C VAL A 160 5.13 10.76 -24.19
N GLU A 161 5.38 11.42 -23.06
CA GLU A 161 4.76 12.71 -22.74
C GLU A 161 5.16 13.81 -23.75
N GLU A 162 6.41 13.84 -24.20
CA GLU A 162 6.88 14.79 -25.21
C GLU A 162 6.24 14.55 -26.57
N LYS A 163 6.18 13.29 -27.03
CA LYS A 163 5.53 12.94 -28.31
C LYS A 163 4.04 13.27 -28.32
N SER A 164 3.36 13.09 -27.19
CA SER A 164 1.94 13.42 -27.05
C SER A 164 1.60 14.92 -27.07
N LYS A 165 2.61 15.81 -26.95
CA LYS A 165 2.43 17.27 -27.04
C LYS A 165 2.69 17.83 -28.45
N THR A 166 3.28 17.03 -29.32
CA THR A 166 3.61 17.39 -30.72
C THR A 166 2.60 16.88 -31.74
N GLU A 167 1.61 16.09 -31.29
CA GLU A 167 0.41 15.70 -32.05
C GLU A 167 -0.78 16.59 -31.64
#